data_AF-A0A976J2D1-F1
#
_entry.id   AF-A0A976J2D1-F1
#
_cell.length_a   1.000
_cell.length_b   1.000
_cell.length_c   1.000
_cell.angle_alpha   90.00
_cell.angle_beta   90.00
_cell.angle_gamma   90.00
#
_symmetry.space_group_name_H-M   'P 1'
#
loop_
_entity.id
_entity.type
_entity.pdbx_description
1 polymer ?
#
loop_
_entity_poly.entity_id
_entity_poly.type
_entity_poly.pdbx_seq_one_letter_code
_entity_poly.pdbx_strand_id
1 'polypeptide(L)'
;MERSPHAYADMDEETLRFQFLVPLNAKFEGEARGEAFNYGGKTDILITSQGRNIFIGECKIWKGEKALSEAIDQVLGYLSWRDTKAAILLFNRNRSFSNVLAKIRPTMEKHPQCTSFDGKRSETEFAFTFARAPMTRAASLS
;
A
#
# COMPACT_ATOMS: atom_id res chain seq x y z
N MET A 1 9.07 8.79 -18.60
CA MET A 1 9.91 9.25 -17.49
C MET A 1 9.67 10.75 -17.31
N GLU A 2 9.44 11.17 -16.07
CA GLU A 2 8.89 12.48 -15.67
C GLU A 2 9.85 13.66 -15.97
N ARG A 3 9.29 14.85 -16.28
CA ARG A 3 10.04 15.99 -16.85
C ARG A 3 9.88 17.31 -16.07
N SER A 4 9.19 17.34 -14.92
CA SER A 4 8.99 18.56 -14.14
C SER A 4 8.91 18.27 -12.63
N PRO A 5 10.06 18.19 -11.93
CA PRO A 5 10.12 17.87 -10.51
C PRO A 5 9.30 18.83 -9.63
N HIS A 6 9.15 20.08 -10.08
CA HIS A 6 8.36 21.10 -9.39
C HIS A 6 6.85 20.80 -9.43
N ALA A 7 6.36 20.16 -10.49
CA ALA A 7 4.94 19.82 -10.60
C ALA A 7 4.53 18.77 -9.54
N TYR A 8 5.45 17.91 -9.11
CA TYR A 8 5.20 16.85 -8.14
C TYR A 8 5.49 17.24 -6.69
N ALA A 9 6.20 18.35 -6.47
CA ALA A 9 6.63 18.77 -5.13
C ALA A 9 5.43 19.04 -4.19
N ASP A 10 4.36 19.61 -4.75
CA ASP A 10 3.18 20.04 -3.99
C ASP A 10 2.01 19.04 -4.06
N MET A 11 2.11 18.00 -4.90
CA MET A 11 1.04 17.00 -5.08
C MET A 11 0.87 16.10 -3.86
N ASP A 12 -0.30 16.13 -3.25
CA ASP A 12 -0.66 15.21 -2.16
C ASP A 12 -0.78 13.74 -2.63
N GLU A 13 -1.00 12.83 -1.66
CA GLU A 13 -1.11 11.39 -1.91
C GLU A 13 -2.22 11.08 -2.94
N GLU A 14 -3.33 11.82 -2.88
CA GLU A 14 -4.47 11.67 -3.78
C GLU A 14 -4.14 12.07 -5.22
N THR A 15 -3.44 13.19 -5.39
CA THR A 15 -3.02 13.68 -6.70
C THR A 15 -1.96 12.75 -7.31
N LEU A 16 -1.01 12.28 -6.50
CA LEU A 16 0.02 11.31 -6.91
C LEU A 16 -0.60 9.97 -7.33
N ARG A 17 -1.65 9.51 -6.64
CA ARG A 17 -2.38 8.29 -6.99
C ARG A 17 -2.88 8.30 -8.44
N PHE A 18 -3.40 9.43 -8.94
CA PHE A 18 -3.91 9.52 -10.31
C PHE A 18 -2.86 9.18 -11.38
N GLN A 19 -1.58 9.45 -11.09
CA GLN A 19 -0.46 9.12 -11.98
C GLN A 19 -0.30 7.61 -12.19
N PHE A 20 -0.74 6.80 -11.22
CA PHE A 20 -0.74 5.34 -11.30
C PHE A 20 -2.06 4.79 -11.83
N LEU A 21 -3.20 5.40 -11.50
CA LEU A 21 -4.50 4.93 -11.96
C LEU A 21 -4.65 4.97 -13.49
N VAL A 22 -4.08 5.98 -14.16
CA VAL A 22 -4.14 6.09 -15.62
C VAL A 22 -3.51 4.88 -16.33
N PRO A 23 -2.22 4.52 -16.09
CA PRO A 23 -1.62 3.35 -16.72
C PRO A 23 -2.23 2.03 -16.23
N LEU A 24 -2.68 1.94 -14.97
CA LEU A 24 -3.38 0.75 -14.48
C LEU A 24 -4.71 0.54 -15.21
N ASN A 25 -5.51 1.60 -15.42
CA ASN A 25 -6.76 1.50 -16.16
C ASN A 25 -6.57 1.15 -17.63
N ALA A 26 -5.47 1.60 -18.26
CA ALA A 26 -5.14 1.16 -19.61
C ALA A 26 -4.82 -0.34 -19.68
N LYS A 27 -4.17 -0.89 -18.64
CA LYS A 27 -3.77 -2.31 -18.58
C LYS A 27 -4.91 -3.24 -18.17
N PHE A 28 -5.76 -2.80 -17.25
CA PHE A 28 -6.86 -3.58 -16.69
C PHE A 28 -8.21 -3.17 -17.29
N GLU A 29 -8.21 -2.55 -18.49
CA GLU A 29 -9.42 -2.20 -19.26
C GLU A 29 -10.51 -1.46 -18.44
N GLY A 30 -10.09 -0.57 -17.52
CA GLY A 30 -10.99 0.21 -16.67
C GLY A 30 -11.41 -0.47 -15.35
N GLU A 31 -10.88 -1.65 -15.02
CA GLU A 31 -11.20 -2.34 -13.76
C GLU A 31 -10.42 -1.79 -12.53
N ALA A 32 -9.58 -0.75 -12.70
CA ALA A 32 -8.86 -0.09 -11.60
C ALA A 32 -9.62 1.17 -11.12
N ARG A 33 -10.12 1.12 -9.89
CA ARG A 33 -10.86 2.23 -9.26
C ARG A 33 -9.97 2.96 -8.27
N GLY A 34 -10.06 4.30 -8.28
CA GLY A 34 -9.58 5.12 -7.17
C GLY A 34 -10.68 5.23 -6.12
N GLU A 35 -10.29 5.32 -4.84
CA GLU A 35 -11.22 5.56 -3.72
C GLU A 35 -12.31 4.50 -3.59
N ALA A 36 -11.91 3.23 -3.56
CA ALA A 36 -12.87 2.16 -3.33
C ALA A 36 -13.03 1.90 -1.82
N PHE A 37 -14.28 1.82 -1.37
CA PHE A 37 -14.59 1.35 -0.03
C PHE A 37 -14.42 -0.17 0.02
N ASN A 38 -13.51 -0.67 0.87
CA ASN A 38 -13.43 -2.09 1.21
C ASN A 38 -13.64 -2.24 2.72
N TYR A 39 -14.44 -3.24 3.12
CA TYR A 39 -14.90 -3.73 4.44
C TYR A 39 -14.70 -2.89 5.73
N GLY A 40 -13.62 -2.11 5.90
CA GLY A 40 -13.35 -1.22 7.03
C GLY A 40 -12.80 0.18 6.70
N GLY A 41 -12.74 0.63 5.42
CA GLY A 41 -12.31 1.99 5.07
C GLY A 41 -12.12 2.28 3.57
N LYS A 42 -11.56 3.47 3.27
CA LYS A 42 -11.23 3.97 1.92
C LYS A 42 -9.82 3.53 1.56
N THR A 43 -9.65 2.74 0.49
CA THR A 43 -8.32 2.47 -0.08
C THR A 43 -8.06 3.35 -1.28
N ASP A 44 -6.80 3.73 -1.47
CA ASP A 44 -6.37 4.59 -2.55
C ASP A 44 -6.58 3.93 -3.93
N ILE A 45 -6.08 2.71 -4.13
CA ILE A 45 -6.19 1.98 -5.40
C ILE A 45 -6.82 0.61 -5.15
N LEU A 46 -7.91 0.31 -5.85
CA LEU A 46 -8.49 -1.03 -5.89
C LEU A 46 -8.57 -1.50 -7.34
N ILE A 47 -7.98 -2.66 -7.62
CA ILE A 47 -8.15 -3.33 -8.91
C ILE A 47 -9.06 -4.53 -8.68
N THR A 48 -10.16 -4.55 -9.41
CA THR A 48 -11.07 -5.69 -9.46
C THR A 48 -10.87 -6.46 -10.75
N SER A 49 -11.24 -7.73 -10.78
CA SER A 49 -11.40 -8.47 -12.03
C SER A 49 -12.44 -9.55 -11.88
N GLN A 50 -13.38 -9.62 -12.83
CA GLN A 50 -14.52 -10.55 -12.78
C GLN A 50 -15.30 -10.49 -11.44
N GLY A 51 -15.50 -9.27 -10.90
CA GLY A 51 -16.20 -9.06 -9.64
C GLY A 51 -15.42 -9.44 -8.37
N ARG A 52 -14.12 -9.73 -8.48
CA ARG A 52 -13.23 -10.04 -7.34
C ARG A 52 -12.17 -8.96 -7.16
N ASN A 53 -11.85 -8.61 -5.93
CA ASN A 53 -10.70 -7.77 -5.63
C ASN A 53 -9.42 -8.58 -5.87
N ILE A 54 -8.56 -8.09 -6.76
CA ILE A 54 -7.30 -8.78 -7.10
C ILE A 54 -6.07 -8.04 -6.59
N PHE A 55 -6.22 -6.76 -6.24
CA PHE A 55 -5.12 -5.95 -5.72
C PHE A 55 -5.63 -4.73 -4.95
N ILE A 56 -4.99 -4.44 -3.83
CA ILE A 56 -5.18 -3.23 -3.03
C ILE A 56 -3.87 -2.45 -3.00
N GLY A 57 -3.92 -1.15 -3.31
CA GLY A 57 -2.77 -0.25 -3.24
C GLY A 57 -3.06 0.92 -2.32
N GLU A 58 -2.18 1.17 -1.35
CA GLU A 58 -2.24 2.34 -0.49
C GLU A 58 -1.13 3.32 -0.87
N CYS A 59 -1.46 4.59 -1.04
CA CYS A 59 -0.53 5.65 -1.40
C CYS A 59 -0.10 6.38 -0.13
N LYS A 60 1.21 6.53 0.09
CA LYS A 60 1.73 7.23 1.27
C LYS A 60 2.93 8.09 0.92
N ILE A 61 2.95 9.32 1.42
CA ILE A 61 4.18 10.12 1.48
C ILE A 61 4.94 9.69 2.72
N TRP A 62 6.22 9.33 2.55
CA TRP A 62 7.09 8.97 3.65
C TRP A 62 7.23 10.14 4.64
N LYS A 63 6.76 9.90 5.86
CA LYS A 63 6.87 10.80 7.02
C LYS A 63 7.68 10.17 8.17
N GLY A 64 8.25 8.99 7.97
CA GLY A 64 9.02 8.24 8.96
C GLY A 64 8.49 6.82 9.20
N GLU A 65 9.23 6.08 10.03
CA GLU A 65 8.98 4.66 10.33
C GLU A 65 7.61 4.43 10.98
N LYS A 66 7.18 5.35 11.86
CA LYS A 66 5.85 5.31 12.50
C LYS A 66 4.72 5.38 11.47
N ALA A 67 4.82 6.31 10.51
CA ALA A 67 3.81 6.46 9.46
C ALA A 67 3.78 5.24 8.51
N LEU A 68 4.94 4.61 8.25
CA LEU A 68 4.97 3.36 7.51
C LEU A 68 4.30 2.21 8.30
N SER A 69 4.55 2.10 9.61
CA SER A 69 3.89 1.10 10.45
C SER A 69 2.36 1.28 10.44
N GLU A 70 1.88 2.51 10.60
CA GLU A 70 0.45 2.84 10.54
C GLU A 70 -0.16 2.51 9.18
N ALA A 71 0.59 2.69 8.09
CA ALA A 71 0.14 2.28 6.75
C ALA A 71 0.04 0.75 6.58
N ILE A 72 0.94 -0.01 7.21
CA ILE A 72 0.84 -1.48 7.25
C ILE A 72 -0.44 -1.88 7.99
N ASP A 73 -0.69 -1.32 9.17
CA ASP A 73 -1.91 -1.57 9.96
C ASP A 73 -3.17 -1.25 9.14
N GLN A 74 -3.18 -0.10 8.46
CA GLN A 74 -4.29 0.34 7.62
C GLN A 74 -4.55 -0.65 6.48
N VAL A 75 -3.53 -1.05 5.72
CA VAL A 75 -3.66 -2.02 4.62
C VAL A 75 -4.18 -3.35 5.16
N LEU A 76 -3.59 -3.88 6.24
CA LEU A 76 -4.01 -5.15 6.83
C LEU A 76 -5.46 -5.11 7.36
N GLY A 77 -5.91 -3.95 7.85
CA GLY A 77 -7.28 -3.72 8.27
C GLY A 77 -8.30 -3.77 7.13
N TYR A 78 -7.91 -3.44 5.90
CA TYR A 78 -8.79 -3.46 4.72
C TYR A 78 -8.89 -4.82 4.04
N LEU A 79 -7.89 -5.69 4.23
CA LEU A 79 -7.89 -6.99 3.56
C LEU A 79 -9.04 -7.86 4.10
N SER A 80 -9.91 -8.30 3.20
CA SER A 80 -10.85 -9.40 3.44
C SER A 80 -10.14 -10.75 3.29
N TRP A 81 -10.77 -11.85 3.71
CA TRP A 81 -10.18 -13.20 3.61
C TRP A 81 -9.88 -13.63 2.17
N ARG A 82 -10.45 -12.95 1.18
CA ARG A 82 -10.22 -13.19 -0.25
C ARG A 82 -9.05 -12.36 -0.80
N ASP A 83 -8.64 -11.31 -0.11
CA ASP A 83 -7.57 -10.42 -0.56
C ASP A 83 -6.21 -11.02 -0.20
N THR A 84 -5.41 -11.32 -1.22
CA THR A 84 -4.11 -12.02 -1.06
C THR A 84 -2.91 -11.18 -1.49
N LYS A 85 -3.14 -10.03 -2.12
CA LYS A 85 -2.10 -9.14 -2.62
C LYS A 85 -2.42 -7.69 -2.33
N ALA A 86 -1.44 -7.00 -1.74
CA ALA A 86 -1.50 -5.57 -1.49
C ALA A 86 -0.14 -4.92 -1.72
N ALA A 87 -0.13 -3.61 -1.93
CA ALA A 87 1.09 -2.81 -1.99
C ALA A 87 0.93 -1.47 -1.28
N ILE A 88 2.04 -0.96 -0.75
CA ILE A 88 2.16 0.43 -0.33
C ILE A 88 3.04 1.14 -1.36
N LEU A 89 2.47 2.11 -2.06
CA LEU A 89 3.20 3.02 -2.94
C LEU A 89 3.73 4.16 -2.09
N LEU A 90 5.01 4.08 -1.74
CA LEU A 90 5.65 5.03 -0.84
C LEU A 90 6.39 6.13 -1.61
N PHE A 91 5.90 7.35 -1.53
CA PHE A 91 6.47 8.54 -2.13
C PHE A 91 7.49 9.20 -1.21
N ASN A 92 8.70 9.41 -1.68
CA ASN A 92 9.73 10.09 -0.92
C ASN A 92 9.92 11.54 -1.40
N ARG A 93 9.76 12.50 -0.47
CA ARG A 93 10.13 13.91 -0.68
C ARG A 93 11.45 14.30 0.01
N ASN A 94 12.08 13.38 0.75
CA ASN A 94 13.32 13.66 1.48
C ASN A 94 14.51 13.68 0.53
N ARG A 95 15.48 14.56 0.80
CA ARG A 95 16.71 14.66 0.01
C ARG A 95 17.52 13.36 0.00
N SER A 96 17.56 12.63 1.11
CA SER A 96 18.29 11.36 1.20
C SER A 96 17.37 10.16 1.02
N PHE A 97 17.18 9.76 -0.25
CA PHE A 97 16.35 8.60 -0.57
C PHE A 97 16.95 7.29 -0.05
N SER A 98 18.28 7.13 -0.10
CA SER A 98 18.97 5.95 0.41
C SER A 98 18.73 5.73 1.91
N ASN A 99 18.65 6.80 2.70
CA ASN A 99 18.31 6.70 4.13
C ASN A 99 16.87 6.21 4.34
N VAL A 100 15.93 6.58 3.45
CA VAL A 100 14.56 6.06 3.49
C VAL A 100 14.57 4.57 3.17
N LEU A 101 15.22 4.16 2.07
CA LEU A 101 15.32 2.75 1.67
C LEU A 101 15.92 1.85 2.76
N ALA A 102 16.97 2.34 3.45
CA ALA A 102 17.61 1.62 4.55
C ALA A 102 16.67 1.38 5.75
N LYS A 103 15.62 2.19 5.91
CA LYS A 103 14.65 2.10 7.01
C LYS A 103 13.45 1.21 6.69
N ILE A 104 13.07 1.07 5.42
CA ILE A 104 11.87 0.33 5.01
C ILE A 104 11.89 -1.09 5.55
N ARG A 105 12.93 -1.87 5.23
CA ARG A 105 12.98 -3.29 5.62
C ARG A 105 12.94 -3.47 7.15
N PRO A 106 13.80 -2.82 7.95
CA PRO A 106 13.72 -2.93 9.41
C PRO A 106 12.37 -2.54 9.99
N THR A 107 11.68 -1.53 9.42
CA THR A 107 10.34 -1.15 9.87
C THR A 107 9.29 -2.23 9.54
N MET A 108 9.34 -2.79 8.33
CA MET A 108 8.42 -3.86 7.89
C MET A 108 8.62 -5.13 8.74
N GLU A 109 9.86 -5.57 8.95
CA GLU A 109 10.20 -6.78 9.72
C GLU A 109 9.85 -6.66 11.22
N LYS A 110 9.83 -5.44 11.77
CA LYS A 110 9.43 -5.19 13.17
C LYS A 110 7.91 -5.28 13.40
N HIS A 111 7.11 -5.24 12.34
CA HIS A 111 5.66 -5.26 12.47
C HIS A 111 5.19 -6.62 13.02
N PRO A 112 4.30 -6.69 14.03
CA PRO A 112 3.92 -7.95 14.69
C PRO A 112 3.34 -9.02 13.76
N GLN A 113 2.72 -8.58 12.67
CA GLN A 113 2.13 -9.45 11.66
C GLN A 113 3.09 -9.83 10.52
N CYS A 114 4.32 -9.31 10.46
CA CYS A 114 5.27 -9.68 9.42
C CYS A 114 5.81 -11.10 9.70
N THR A 115 5.68 -12.01 8.73
CA THR A 115 6.15 -13.40 8.86
C THR A 115 7.45 -13.66 8.12
N SER A 116 7.67 -12.99 6.99
CA SER A 116 8.90 -13.15 6.21
C SER A 116 9.21 -11.94 5.35
N PHE A 117 10.50 -11.74 5.09
CA PHE A 117 11.00 -10.92 3.99
C PHE A 117 11.28 -11.83 2.79
N ASP A 118 10.56 -11.61 1.70
CA ASP A 118 10.58 -12.47 0.50
C ASP A 118 11.56 -11.98 -0.57
N GLY A 119 12.33 -10.94 -0.22
CA GLY A 119 13.42 -10.42 -1.02
C GLY A 119 13.18 -9.03 -1.60
N LYS A 120 14.28 -8.48 -2.12
CA LYS A 120 14.32 -7.20 -2.83
C LYS A 120 14.18 -7.47 -4.33
N ARG A 121 13.12 -6.95 -4.97
CA ARG A 121 12.82 -7.17 -6.40
C ARG A 121 13.51 -6.16 -7.31
N SER A 122 13.73 -4.95 -6.79
CA SER A 122 14.50 -3.88 -7.42
C SER A 122 15.08 -2.97 -6.34
N GLU A 123 15.81 -1.91 -6.71
CA GLU A 123 16.36 -0.97 -5.72
C GLU A 123 15.30 -0.42 -4.75
N THR A 124 14.07 -0.25 -5.23
CA THR A 124 12.97 0.43 -4.54
C THR A 124 11.77 -0.48 -4.29
N GLU A 125 11.88 -1.79 -4.52
CA GLU A 125 10.78 -2.74 -4.37
C GLU A 125 11.16 -3.88 -3.43
N PHE A 126 10.37 -4.02 -2.37
CA PHE A 126 10.59 -4.99 -1.30
C PHE A 126 9.32 -5.84 -1.14
N ALA A 127 9.50 -7.16 -1.09
CA ALA A 127 8.41 -8.12 -0.92
C ALA A 127 8.45 -8.72 0.48
N PHE A 128 7.27 -8.84 1.11
CA PHE A 128 7.09 -9.38 2.44
C PHE A 128 5.80 -10.19 2.50
N THR A 129 5.76 -11.18 3.39
CA THR A 129 4.54 -11.89 3.75
C THR A 129 4.09 -11.44 5.15
N PHE A 130 2.80 -11.18 5.28
CA PHE A 130 2.16 -10.82 6.54
C PHE A 130 1.05 -11.81 6.87
N ALA A 131 0.96 -12.20 8.14
CA ALA A 131 -0.15 -12.96 8.67
C ALA A 131 -1.33 -12.04 9.01
N ARG A 132 -2.55 -12.53 8.86
CA ARG A 132 -3.72 -11.85 9.42
C ARG A 132 -3.72 -12.02 10.94
N ALA A 133 -4.10 -10.97 11.66
CA ALA A 133 -4.46 -11.11 13.06
C ALA A 133 -5.61 -12.14 13.18
N PRO A 134 -5.60 -13.02 14.21
CA PRO A 134 -6.71 -13.92 14.46
C PRO A 134 -8.00 -13.09 14.60
N MET A 135 -9.08 -13.47 13.92
CA MET A 135 -10.40 -12.89 14.21
C MET A 135 -10.68 -13.15 15.69
N THR A 136 -10.64 -12.10 16.50
CA THR A 136 -11.15 -12.17 17.86
C THR A 136 -12.63 -12.47 17.69
N ARG A 137 -13.07 -13.69 18.05
CA ARG A 137 -14.50 -13.98 18.16
C ARG A 137 -15.06 -12.92 19.09
N ALA A 138 -15.89 -12.02 18.57
CA ALA A 138 -16.75 -11.21 19.42
C ALA A 138 -17.47 -12.20 20.32
N ALA A 139 -17.20 -12.12 21.63
CA ALA A 139 -17.94 -12.89 22.61
C ALA A 139 -19.41 -12.54 22.39
N SER A 140 -20.17 -13.49 21.86
CA SER A 140 -21.61 -13.44 21.85
C SER A 140 -22.04 -13.32 23.31
N LEU A 141 -22.40 -12.10 23.71
CA LEU A 141 -23.11 -11.87 24.96
C LEU A 141 -24.45 -12.60 24.81
N SER A 142 -24.60 -13.61 25.65
CA SER A 142 -25.83 -14.37 25.90
C SER A 142 -26.95 -13.48 26.42
#